data_AF-A0A6J1WXP7-F1
#
_entry.id   AF-A0A6J1WXP7-F1
#
_cell.length_a   1.000
_cell.length_b   1.000
_cell.length_c   1.000
_cell.angle_alpha   90.00
_cell.angle_beta   90.00
_cell.angle_gamma   90.00
#
_symmetry.space_group_name_H-M   'P 1'
#
loop_
_entity.id
_entity.type
_entity.pdbx_description
1 polymer ?
#
loop_
_entity_poly.entity_id
_entity_poly.type
_entity_poly.pdbx_seq_one_letter_code
_entity_poly.pdbx_strand_id
1 'polypeptide(L)'
;SLPMHGGSDRFRHRNNYDPFFVTVTTEARDGYVITFLDVSATIDGLGEVTFNMVKGQTGSKTMVFQLVSNHSDFLTYDYLCYGMKEEDYKKVNAASMIP
;
A
#
# COMPACT_ATOMS: atom_id res chain seq x y z
N SER A 1 3.78 -13.88 -7.56
CA SER A 1 3.57 -13.48 -6.16
C SER A 1 2.23 -13.98 -5.67
N LEU A 2 2.10 -14.35 -4.40
CA LEU A 2 0.85 -14.80 -3.77
C LEU A 2 0.26 -13.68 -2.92
N PRO A 3 -1.07 -13.53 -2.84
CA PRO A 3 -1.70 -12.59 -1.93
C PRO A 3 -1.39 -12.97 -0.48
N MET A 4 -0.96 -12.01 0.33
CA MET A 4 -0.49 -12.24 1.70
C MET A 4 -1.41 -11.63 2.74
N HIS A 5 -1.59 -10.32 2.65
CA HIS A 5 -2.34 -9.50 3.59
C HIS A 5 -3.02 -8.37 2.84
N GLY A 6 -4.24 -8.07 3.22
CA GLY A 6 -4.99 -6.98 2.65
C GLY A 6 -5.95 -6.45 3.68
N GLY A 7 -6.44 -5.24 3.44
CA GLY A 7 -7.39 -4.59 4.32
C GLY A 7 -8.17 -3.54 3.55
N SER A 8 -9.27 -3.13 4.12
CA SER A 8 -10.07 -2.05 3.60
C SER A 8 -10.69 -1.28 4.75
N ASP A 9 -10.89 0.01 4.54
CA ASP A 9 -11.62 0.85 5.48
C ASP A 9 -12.33 1.98 4.75
N ARG A 10 -13.30 2.58 5.44
CA ARG A 10 -14.07 3.72 4.97
C ARG A 10 -14.14 4.79 6.04
N PHE A 11 -13.56 5.93 5.72
CA PHE A 11 -13.63 7.12 6.54
C PHE A 11 -14.65 8.09 5.99
N ARG A 12 -15.43 8.67 6.89
CA ARG A 12 -16.17 9.91 6.64
C ARG A 12 -15.47 11.01 7.40
N HIS A 13 -15.20 12.11 6.71
CA HIS A 13 -14.69 13.31 7.33
C HIS A 13 -15.47 14.50 6.77
N ARG A 14 -15.57 15.57 7.53
CA ARG A 14 -16.24 16.77 7.03
C ARG A 14 -15.29 17.43 6.03
N ASN A 15 -15.76 17.74 4.82
CA ASN A 15 -14.99 18.50 3.86
C ASN A 15 -14.81 19.93 4.36
N ASN A 16 -13.73 20.15 5.10
CA ASN A 16 -13.39 21.43 5.73
C ASN A 16 -12.31 22.18 4.95
N TYR A 17 -11.94 21.70 3.75
CA TYR A 17 -10.72 22.08 3.04
C TYR A 17 -9.41 21.73 3.77
N ASP A 18 -9.48 20.90 4.82
CA ASP A 18 -8.33 20.33 5.50
C ASP A 18 -8.05 18.92 4.96
N PRO A 19 -6.80 18.62 4.57
CA PRO A 19 -6.45 17.28 4.14
C PRO A 19 -6.67 16.23 5.24
N PHE A 20 -7.24 15.10 4.86
CA PHE A 20 -7.43 13.92 5.69
C PHE A 20 -6.36 12.88 5.39
N PHE A 21 -5.74 12.32 6.43
CA PHE A 21 -4.58 11.44 6.31
C PHE A 21 -4.89 10.04 6.86
N VAL A 22 -4.66 9.01 6.03
CA VAL A 22 -4.72 7.61 6.43
C VAL A 22 -3.34 7.00 6.24
N THR A 23 -2.76 6.47 7.32
CA THR A 23 -1.48 5.75 7.25
C THR A 23 -1.71 4.28 7.53
N VAL A 24 -1.28 3.43 6.60
CA VAL A 24 -1.47 1.98 6.68
C VAL A 24 -0.11 1.32 6.75
N THR A 25 0.07 0.46 7.75
CA THR A 25 1.22 -0.43 7.86
C THR A 25 0.79 -1.83 7.48
N THR A 26 1.56 -2.48 6.63
CA THR A 26 1.33 -3.85 6.20
C THR A 26 2.60 -4.67 6.28
N GLU A 27 2.44 -5.94 6.66
CA GLU A 27 3.53 -6.85 6.95
C GLU A 27 3.39 -8.12 6.11
N ALA A 28 4.53 -8.60 5.61
CA ALA A 28 4.63 -9.91 5.01
C ALA A 28 4.41 -11.00 6.06
N ARG A 29 3.95 -12.15 5.62
CA ARG A 29 3.97 -13.36 6.45
C ARG A 29 5.41 -13.80 6.72
N ASP A 30 5.63 -14.49 7.82
CA ASP A 30 6.95 -15.03 8.17
C ASP A 30 7.56 -15.87 7.04
N GLY A 31 8.81 -15.57 6.69
CA GLY A 31 9.55 -16.22 5.59
C GLY A 31 9.21 -15.68 4.19
N TYR A 32 8.37 -14.65 4.08
CA TYR A 32 8.01 -13.98 2.83
C TYR A 32 8.45 -12.51 2.83
N VAL A 33 8.50 -11.94 1.62
CA VAL A 33 8.71 -10.51 1.39
C VAL A 33 7.62 -9.97 0.47
N ILE A 34 7.25 -8.70 0.66
CA ILE A 34 6.30 -7.99 -0.18
C ILE A 34 6.99 -7.64 -1.50
N THR A 35 6.38 -8.05 -2.60
CA THR A 35 6.89 -7.76 -3.95
C THR A 35 6.03 -6.76 -4.70
N PHE A 36 4.74 -6.70 -4.36
CA PHE A 36 3.79 -5.81 -4.98
C PHE A 36 2.74 -5.39 -3.96
N LEU A 37 2.33 -4.12 -4.03
CA LEU A 37 1.26 -3.54 -3.23
C LEU A 37 0.24 -2.96 -4.21
N ASP A 38 -0.98 -3.49 -4.16
CA ASP A 38 -2.12 -2.94 -4.88
C ASP A 38 -2.95 -2.09 -3.92
N VAL A 39 -3.28 -0.87 -4.30
CA VAL A 39 -4.10 0.05 -3.50
C VAL A 39 -5.11 0.72 -4.39
N SER A 40 -6.37 0.59 -4.01
CA SER A 40 -7.51 1.26 -4.63
C SER A 40 -8.09 2.24 -3.62
N ALA A 41 -8.38 3.46 -4.08
CA ALA A 41 -8.99 4.50 -3.28
C ALA A 41 -10.18 5.10 -4.03
N THR A 42 -11.29 5.30 -3.31
CA THR A 42 -12.51 5.92 -3.80
C THR A 42 -12.83 7.14 -2.95
N ILE A 43 -13.10 8.24 -3.63
CA ILE A 43 -13.41 9.57 -3.10
C ILE A 43 -14.61 10.13 -3.88
N ASP A 44 -15.09 11.31 -3.48
CA ASP A 44 -16.09 12.06 -4.21
C ASP A 44 -15.59 12.52 -5.58
N GLY A 45 -16.51 12.84 -6.49
CA GLY A 45 -16.18 13.18 -7.89
C GLY A 45 -15.35 14.45 -8.09
N LEU A 46 -15.25 15.32 -7.07
CA LEU A 46 -14.39 16.52 -7.06
C LEU A 46 -13.25 16.42 -6.04
N GLY A 47 -13.15 15.29 -5.35
CA GLY A 47 -12.09 15.08 -4.38
C GLY A 47 -10.75 14.84 -5.05
N GLU A 48 -9.70 14.89 -4.24
CA GLU A 48 -8.35 14.53 -4.63
C GLU A 48 -7.81 13.49 -3.65
N VAL A 49 -7.08 12.51 -4.17
CA VAL A 49 -6.36 11.55 -3.33
C VAL A 49 -4.92 11.40 -3.82
N THR A 50 -3.98 11.55 -2.90
CA THR A 50 -2.55 11.30 -3.14
C THR A 50 -2.13 10.04 -2.42
N PHE A 51 -1.50 9.13 -3.15
CA PHE A 51 -0.83 7.96 -2.60
C PHE A 51 0.66 8.25 -2.38
N ASN A 52 1.15 8.00 -1.17
CA ASN A 52 2.54 8.14 -0.80
C ASN A 52 3.08 6.85 -0.20
N MET A 53 4.15 6.29 -0.78
CA MET A 53 4.92 5.25 -0.11
C MET A 53 5.85 5.91 0.91
N VAL A 54 5.56 5.72 2.20
CA VAL A 54 6.32 6.35 3.31
C VAL A 54 7.54 5.51 3.67
N LYS A 55 7.39 4.19 3.68
CA LYS A 55 8.47 3.26 4.00
C LYS A 55 8.29 1.95 3.26
N GLY A 56 9.42 1.41 2.79
CA GLY A 56 9.48 0.09 2.18
C GLY A 56 9.64 0.16 0.67
N GLN A 57 10.11 -0.94 0.14
CA GLN A 57 10.38 -1.18 -1.27
C GLN A 57 10.17 -2.66 -1.57
N THR A 58 10.09 -3.04 -2.85
CA THR A 58 10.04 -4.45 -3.25
C THR A 58 11.12 -5.26 -2.53
N GLY A 59 10.73 -6.39 -1.94
CA GLY A 59 11.59 -7.21 -1.08
C GLY A 59 11.53 -6.88 0.42
N SER A 60 10.76 -5.87 0.83
CA SER A 60 10.61 -5.52 2.25
C SER A 60 9.66 -6.47 2.98
N LYS A 61 9.90 -6.69 4.28
CA LYS A 61 8.96 -7.39 5.17
C LYS A 61 7.81 -6.50 5.64
N THR A 62 8.02 -5.19 5.65
CA THR A 62 7.04 -4.20 6.08
C THR A 62 7.00 -3.08 5.06
N MET A 63 5.80 -2.64 4.72
CA MET A 63 5.56 -1.42 3.95
C MET A 63 4.61 -0.51 4.73
N VAL A 64 4.83 0.79 4.60
CA VAL A 64 3.97 1.83 5.15
C VAL A 64 3.63 2.77 4.01
N PHE A 65 2.34 2.92 3.74
CA PHE A 65 1.84 3.87 2.76
C PHE A 65 0.85 4.82 3.42
N GLN A 66 0.65 5.97 2.78
CA GLN A 66 -0.27 6.99 3.22
C GLN A 66 -1.18 7.39 2.06
N LEU A 67 -2.47 7.51 2.36
CA LEU A 67 -3.45 8.16 1.51
C LEU A 67 -3.77 9.52 2.10
N VAL A 68 -3.63 10.56 1.29
CA VAL A 68 -3.98 11.93 1.64
C VAL A 68 -5.17 12.32 0.77
N SER A 69 -6.35 12.45 1.39
CA SER A 69 -7.57 12.87 0.72
C SER A 69 -7.83 14.35 0.99
N ASN A 70 -8.25 15.10 -0.01
CA ASN A 70 -8.74 16.46 0.15
C ASN A 70 -9.97 16.70 -0.73
N HIS A 71 -10.73 17.76 -0.44
CA HIS A 71 -11.92 18.14 -1.20
C HIS A 71 -12.99 17.03 -1.33
N SER A 72 -13.00 16.08 -0.39
CA SER A 72 -13.94 14.97 -0.33
C SER A 72 -14.57 14.89 1.06
N ASP A 73 -15.79 14.39 1.16
CA ASP A 73 -16.49 14.07 2.41
C ASP A 73 -16.24 12.61 2.87
N PHE A 74 -15.64 11.79 2.00
CA PHE A 74 -15.27 10.43 2.35
C PHE A 74 -14.01 9.95 1.65
N LEU A 75 -13.34 9.00 2.27
CA LEU A 75 -12.28 8.22 1.66
C LEU A 75 -12.56 6.75 1.96
N THR A 76 -12.75 5.94 0.92
CA THR A 76 -12.76 4.48 1.04
C THR A 76 -11.51 3.95 0.37
N TYR A 77 -10.86 2.96 0.96
CA TYR A 77 -9.76 2.29 0.28
C TYR A 77 -9.78 0.80 0.56
N ASP A 78 -9.17 0.07 -0.35
CA ASP A 78 -8.82 -1.32 -0.20
C ASP A 78 -7.37 -1.50 -0.68
N TYR A 79 -6.66 -2.43 -0.05
CA TYR A 79 -5.32 -2.76 -0.46
C TYR A 79 -5.05 -4.24 -0.33
N LEU A 80 -4.15 -4.73 -1.18
CA LEU A 80 -3.69 -6.10 -1.16
C LEU A 80 -2.19 -6.17 -1.42
N CYS A 81 -1.48 -6.77 -0.46
CA CYS A 81 -0.07 -7.08 -0.58
C CYS A 81 0.11 -8.45 -1.18
N TYR A 82 1.00 -8.52 -2.16
CA TYR A 82 1.47 -9.75 -2.74
C TYR A 82 2.93 -9.94 -2.38
N GLY A 83 3.32 -11.19 -2.16
CA GLY A 83 4.68 -11.52 -1.82
C GLY A 83 5.15 -12.84 -2.37
N MET A 84 6.40 -13.15 -2.05
CA MET A 84 7.04 -14.41 -2.38
C MET A 84 7.99 -14.82 -1.25
N LYS A 85 8.37 -16.09 -1.21
CA LYS A 85 9.31 -16.58 -0.21
C LYS A 85 10.64 -15.82 -0.32
N GLU A 86 11.25 -15.53 0.82
CA GLU A 86 12.54 -14.81 0.89
C GLU A 86 13.63 -15.48 0.06
N GLU A 87 13.70 -16.80 0.09
CA GLU A 87 14.71 -17.58 -0.64
C GLU A 87 14.55 -17.44 -2.16
N ASP A 88 13.31 -17.41 -2.65
CA ASP A 88 13.03 -17.27 -4.08
C ASP A 88 13.26 -15.83 -4.53
N TYR A 89 12.92 -14.85 -3.70
CA TYR A 89 13.25 -13.45 -3.97
C TYR A 89 14.76 -13.24 -4.11
N LYS A 90 15.57 -13.83 -3.23
CA LYS A 90 17.04 -13.76 -3.30
C LYS A 90 17.58 -14.32 -4.61
N LYS A 91 17.05 -15.45 -5.09
CA LYS A 91 17.44 -16.07 -6.38
C LYS A 91 17.13 -15.14 -7.56
N VAL A 92 15.93 -14.56 -7.59
CA VAL A 92 15.48 -13.66 -8.67
C VAL A 92 16.32 -12.39 -8.69
N ASN A 93 16.56 -11.79 -7.52
CA ASN A 93 17.34 -10.56 -7.42
C ASN A 93 18.82 -10.77 -7.78
N ALA A 94 19.40 -11.92 -7.42
CA ALA A 94 20.75 -12.29 -7.84
C ALA A 94 20.85 -12.49 -9.36
N ALA A 95 19.81 -13.07 -9.99
CA ALA A 95 19.75 -13.26 -11.44
C ALA A 95 19.58 -11.94 -12.21
N SER A 96 18.91 -10.92 -11.65
CA SER A 96 18.77 -9.61 -12.30
C SER A 96 20.00 -8.72 -12.17
N MET A 97 21.00 -9.12 -11.37
CA MET A 97 22.26 -8.37 -11.18
C MET A 97 23.41 -8.88 -12.07
N ILE A 98 23.14 -9.76 -13.04
CA ILE A 98 24.14 -10.14 -14.05
C ILE A 98 24.19 -8.99 -15.10
N PRO A 99 25.34 -8.30 -15.25
CA PRO A 99 25.47 -7.15 -16.17
C PRO A 99 25.38 -7.55 -17.65
#